data_AF-A0A1M5ULC3-F1
#
_entry.id   AF-A0A1M5ULC3-F1
#
_cell.length_a   1.000
_cell.length_b   1.000
_cell.length_c   1.000
_cell.angle_alpha   90.00
_cell.angle_beta   90.00
_cell.angle_gamma   90.00
#
_symmetry.space_group_name_H-M   'P 1'
#
loop_
_entity.id
_entity.type
_entity.pdbx_description
1 polymer ?
#
loop_
_entity_poly.entity_id
_entity_poly.type
_entity_poly.pdbx_seq_one_letter_code
_entity_poly.pdbx_strand_id
1 'polypeptide(L)'
;MLKRNGFDDELNLTHLDANIDSNQNEISFKGAPETDGILASMMKGYSKVQIETPIRPFHESNLQKIVDNVDYGILRALQGTWVSYNHNGNGSRELIGSGIHTTIMPSPGTNAGTIPGKFSFECEEYIEKLTFDLVPGGVRNRGGANEQFCGAVKYEQSIKSVNAVPGESALKYTPIHEENGMYLWLSDIFNYAATEKTIEEDRGIHALEPNAPNRDLYKSGYQDETVFLIINDLGEKEYVTLENLKGRPYLSIVPAKELKPGAGQTGPYFIPDYSISRSGVIPHGSTITLLGDLTRGESGYLINTAPEFPEGNAAWEYDHLSISKTMGGAGASKKEPINLDEAPPAWVFEKLNKYNDPQENRIYTQRILAHPLYPYSVRPDLRLRDSLKGETIKNHVLIQMSSKNKTGAQGGILNVPFVNRFVTTVEMNMRMWIETVEENGKEILQLQYEQIIFFEFDFGDDGGTTSWPHIQVNTLRKIEDVSPEQRQLMEEQFPSSHKIESSASGCPYHKG
;
A
#
# COMPACT_ATOMS: atom_id res chain seq x y z
N MET A 1 12.67 6.44 -1.66
CA MET A 1 11.98 7.65 -2.19
C MET A 1 12.46 8.06 -3.59
N LEU A 2 11.50 8.45 -4.46
CA LEU A 2 11.67 9.04 -5.78
C LEU A 2 11.47 10.55 -5.75
N LYS A 3 12.09 11.28 -6.67
CA LYS A 3 11.92 12.72 -6.89
C LYS A 3 12.00 13.03 -8.38
N ARG A 4 11.39 14.13 -8.84
CA ARG A 4 11.62 14.67 -10.18
C ARG A 4 13.05 15.25 -10.33
N ASN A 5 13.52 15.33 -11.57
CA ASN A 5 14.91 15.68 -11.91
C ASN A 5 15.14 17.18 -12.13
N GLY A 6 14.10 17.98 -12.44
CA GLY A 6 14.22 19.37 -12.88
C GLY A 6 13.57 20.37 -11.91
N PHE A 7 14.25 21.47 -11.60
CA PHE A 7 13.75 22.52 -10.70
C PHE A 7 12.59 23.34 -11.32
N ASP A 8 12.62 23.55 -12.64
CA ASP A 8 11.57 24.27 -13.39
C ASP A 8 10.32 23.41 -13.66
N ASP A 9 10.50 22.10 -13.85
CA ASP A 9 9.43 21.10 -14.03
C ASP A 9 8.60 20.84 -12.74
N GLU A 10 9.09 21.31 -11.59
CA GLU A 10 8.55 21.04 -10.26
C GLU A 10 7.75 22.22 -9.66
N LEU A 11 8.03 23.46 -10.07
CA LEU A 11 7.24 24.63 -9.67
C LEU A 11 6.27 25.08 -10.77
N ASN A 12 6.56 24.83 -12.05
CA ASN A 12 5.65 25.13 -13.16
C ASN A 12 5.06 23.81 -13.68
N LEU A 13 4.04 23.29 -12.98
CA LEU A 13 3.15 22.27 -13.56
C LEU A 13 2.16 22.87 -14.58
N THR A 14 2.44 24.05 -15.12
CA THR A 14 1.73 24.59 -16.28
C THR A 14 2.21 23.87 -17.54
N HIS A 15 1.27 23.31 -18.29
CA HIS A 15 1.40 22.63 -19.60
C HIS A 15 1.62 21.11 -19.65
N LEU A 16 1.06 20.37 -18.70
CA LEU A 16 0.33 19.13 -19.05
C LEU A 16 -1.14 19.27 -18.63
N ASP A 17 -1.67 20.49 -18.81
CA ASP A 17 -3.07 20.87 -18.67
C ASP A 17 -3.91 20.11 -19.72
N ALA A 18 -4.26 18.87 -19.42
CA ALA A 18 -5.45 18.26 -19.96
C ALA A 18 -6.65 18.91 -19.25
N ASN A 19 -7.48 19.61 -20.03
CA ASN A 19 -8.77 20.15 -19.61
C ASN A 19 -9.51 19.15 -18.71
N ILE A 20 -9.74 19.51 -17.46
CA ILE A 20 -10.81 18.92 -16.66
C ILE A 20 -12.09 19.59 -17.15
N ASP A 21 -12.78 18.98 -18.11
CA ASP A 21 -14.20 19.26 -18.29
C ASP A 21 -14.93 18.50 -17.19
N SER A 22 -15.40 19.23 -16.18
CA SER A 22 -16.16 18.70 -15.04
C SER A 22 -17.47 18.00 -15.43
N ASN A 23 -17.83 17.97 -16.72
CA ASN A 23 -19.03 17.33 -17.25
C ASN A 23 -18.77 16.19 -18.26
N GLN A 24 -17.52 15.75 -18.45
CA GLN A 24 -17.21 14.58 -19.28
C GLN A 24 -16.23 13.65 -18.56
N ASN A 25 -16.68 12.42 -18.26
CA ASN A 25 -15.86 11.34 -17.70
C ASN A 25 -14.84 10.78 -18.72
N GLU A 26 -14.18 11.63 -19.51
CA GLU A 26 -13.13 11.24 -20.46
C GLU A 26 -11.80 11.86 -20.06
N ILE A 27 -10.83 11.01 -19.72
CA ILE A 27 -9.43 11.41 -19.60
C ILE A 27 -8.88 11.59 -21.02
N SER A 28 -8.90 12.83 -21.53
CA SER A 28 -8.25 13.17 -22.79
C SER A 28 -6.82 13.65 -22.52
N PHE A 29 -5.81 12.80 -22.74
CA PHE A 29 -4.40 13.19 -22.75
C PHE A 29 -4.06 14.02 -24.01
N LYS A 30 -4.68 15.18 -24.18
CA LYS A 30 -4.31 16.15 -25.22
C LYS A 30 -3.05 16.90 -24.79
N GLY A 31 -1.89 16.28 -24.95
CA GLY A 31 -0.61 16.95 -24.66
C GLY A 31 0.63 16.05 -24.58
N ALA A 32 0.49 14.73 -24.49
CA ALA A 32 1.63 13.86 -24.69
C ALA A 32 2.02 13.92 -26.18
N PRO A 33 3.32 14.08 -26.53
CA PRO A 33 3.75 13.72 -27.87
C PRO A 33 3.27 12.29 -28.13
N GLU A 34 2.56 12.05 -29.24
CA GLU A 34 2.02 10.74 -29.62
C GLU A 34 3.08 9.61 -29.66
N THR A 35 4.36 9.94 -29.48
CA THR A 35 5.51 9.04 -29.60
C THR A 35 5.93 8.30 -28.33
N ASP A 36 5.62 8.79 -27.12
CA ASP A 36 6.27 8.28 -25.90
C ASP A 36 5.43 7.24 -25.10
N GLY A 37 4.16 7.01 -25.42
CA GLY A 37 3.30 6.05 -24.69
C GLY A 37 2.87 6.53 -23.28
N ILE A 38 1.74 6.01 -22.77
CA ILE A 38 1.09 6.55 -21.55
C ILE A 38 2.01 6.49 -20.32
N LEU A 39 2.48 5.30 -19.95
CA LEU A 39 3.29 5.12 -18.74
C LEU A 39 4.68 5.75 -18.83
N ALA A 40 5.31 5.75 -20.02
CA ALA A 40 6.61 6.36 -20.18
C ALA A 40 6.54 7.88 -19.99
N SER A 41 5.48 8.52 -20.48
CA SER A 41 5.25 9.95 -20.27
C SER A 41 5.11 10.29 -18.77
N MET A 42 4.41 9.45 -18.00
CA MET A 42 4.24 9.62 -16.56
C MET A 42 5.52 9.36 -15.76
N MET A 43 6.33 8.39 -16.17
CA MET A 43 7.57 8.04 -15.46
C MET A 43 8.78 8.88 -15.89
N LYS A 44 8.63 9.72 -16.92
CA LYS A 44 9.68 10.61 -17.41
C LYS A 44 10.07 11.60 -16.32
N GLY A 45 11.38 11.71 -16.08
CA GLY A 45 11.93 12.72 -15.18
C GLY A 45 11.96 12.32 -13.70
N TYR A 46 11.62 11.09 -13.30
CA TYR A 46 11.86 10.61 -11.94
C TYR A 46 13.26 9.99 -11.77
N SER A 47 13.86 10.23 -10.61
CA SER A 47 15.07 9.54 -10.14
C SER A 47 14.99 9.20 -8.65
N LYS A 48 15.90 8.33 -8.20
CA LYS A 48 16.01 7.94 -6.80
C LYS A 48 16.77 9.00 -6.00
N VAL A 49 16.20 9.43 -4.88
CA VAL A 49 16.87 10.34 -3.95
C VAL A 49 18.10 9.67 -3.33
N GLN A 50 19.23 10.36 -3.38
CA GLN A 50 20.51 9.98 -2.79
C GLN A 50 20.82 10.81 -1.54
N ILE A 51 21.81 10.38 -0.75
CA ILE A 51 22.15 11.04 0.51
C ILE A 51 22.64 12.48 0.33
N GLU A 52 23.28 12.74 -0.81
CA GLU A 52 23.79 14.03 -1.25
C GLU A 52 22.76 14.85 -2.03
N THR A 53 21.54 14.34 -2.24
CA THR A 53 20.50 15.06 -2.99
C THR A 53 20.04 16.28 -2.20
N PRO A 54 20.20 17.52 -2.73
CA PRO A 54 19.73 18.71 -2.03
C PRO A 54 18.21 18.71 -1.86
N ILE A 55 17.74 18.98 -0.63
CA ILE A 55 16.31 19.23 -0.37
C ILE A 55 15.95 20.64 -0.83
N ARG A 56 14.77 20.77 -1.41
CA ARG A 56 14.24 22.03 -1.95
C ARG A 56 13.91 23.00 -0.82
N PRO A 57 14.25 24.28 -0.90
CA PRO A 57 13.76 25.24 0.07
C PRO A 57 12.24 25.42 -0.08
N PHE A 58 11.55 25.50 1.05
CA PHE A 58 10.16 25.92 1.11
C PHE A 58 10.11 27.44 1.27
N HIS A 59 9.32 28.10 0.42
CA HIS A 59 9.00 29.52 0.54
C HIS A 59 7.48 29.66 0.69
N GLU A 60 7.02 30.36 1.72
CA GLU A 60 5.57 30.52 1.97
C GLU A 60 4.83 31.15 0.79
N SER A 61 5.48 32.02 0.02
CA SER A 61 4.93 32.61 -1.21
C SER A 61 4.55 31.59 -2.27
N ASN A 62 5.14 30.39 -2.23
CA ASN A 62 4.88 29.30 -3.17
C ASN A 62 3.83 28.31 -2.66
N LEU A 63 3.33 28.46 -1.43
CA LEU A 63 2.44 27.48 -0.79
C LEU A 63 1.23 27.14 -1.67
N GLN A 64 0.50 28.16 -2.13
CA GLN A 64 -0.70 27.92 -2.94
C GLN A 64 -0.35 27.23 -4.25
N LYS A 65 0.76 27.65 -4.88
CA LYS A 65 1.25 27.03 -6.11
C LYS A 65 1.56 25.55 -5.92
N ILE A 66 2.23 25.17 -4.81
CA ILE A 66 2.56 23.78 -4.49
C ILE A 66 1.29 22.98 -4.22
N VAL A 67 0.33 23.54 -3.48
CA VAL A 67 -0.95 22.89 -3.19
C VAL A 67 -1.71 22.64 -4.49
N ASP A 68 -1.86 23.64 -5.36
CA ASP A 68 -2.61 23.51 -6.61
C ASP A 68 -1.96 22.54 -7.61
N ASN A 69 -0.66 22.32 -7.47
CA ASN A 69 0.17 21.57 -8.39
C ASN A 69 0.86 20.39 -7.69
N VAL A 70 0.12 19.62 -6.89
CA VAL A 70 0.72 18.46 -6.23
C VAL A 70 1.05 17.36 -7.25
N ASP A 71 2.21 16.73 -7.07
CA ASP A 71 2.57 15.55 -7.81
C ASP A 71 1.84 14.30 -7.27
N TYR A 72 1.14 13.58 -8.15
CA TYR A 72 0.53 12.29 -7.82
C TYR A 72 1.40 11.11 -8.27
N GLY A 73 2.53 11.39 -8.94
CA GLY A 73 3.40 10.37 -9.51
C GLY A 73 2.65 9.40 -10.42
N ILE A 74 3.04 8.13 -10.38
CA ILE A 74 2.39 7.07 -11.15
C ILE A 74 0.97 6.76 -10.66
N LEU A 75 0.61 7.14 -9.42
CA LEU A 75 -0.73 6.89 -8.88
C LEU A 75 -1.82 7.64 -9.67
N ARG A 76 -1.45 8.71 -10.40
CA ARG A 76 -2.36 9.37 -11.35
C ARG A 76 -2.95 8.42 -12.38
N ALA A 77 -2.21 7.40 -12.81
CA ALA A 77 -2.69 6.41 -13.79
C ALA A 77 -3.93 5.66 -13.29
N LEU A 78 -4.07 5.50 -11.96
CA LEU A 78 -5.17 4.79 -11.33
C LEU A 78 -6.51 5.53 -11.42
N GLN A 79 -6.53 6.85 -11.66
CA GLN A 79 -7.77 7.63 -11.67
C GLN A 79 -8.84 7.01 -12.57
N GLY A 80 -10.05 6.87 -12.02
CA GLY A 80 -11.22 6.31 -12.70
C GLY A 80 -11.74 5.02 -12.04
N THR A 81 -12.69 4.38 -12.70
CA THR A 81 -13.30 3.12 -12.24
C THR A 81 -12.73 1.95 -13.02
N TRP A 82 -12.22 0.96 -12.30
CA TRP A 82 -11.67 -0.29 -12.81
C TRP A 82 -12.60 -1.44 -12.48
N VAL A 83 -12.76 -2.36 -13.42
CA VAL A 83 -13.67 -3.50 -13.30
C VAL A 83 -13.02 -4.77 -13.81
N SER A 84 -13.45 -5.90 -13.25
CA SER A 84 -13.12 -7.22 -13.79
C SER A 84 -13.69 -7.36 -15.20
N TYR A 85 -12.97 -8.09 -16.05
CA TYR A 85 -13.39 -8.31 -17.43
C TYR A 85 -13.02 -9.73 -17.89
N ASN A 86 -13.70 -10.19 -18.95
CA ASN A 86 -13.36 -11.44 -19.62
C ASN A 86 -12.22 -11.17 -20.62
N HIS A 87 -11.05 -11.75 -20.36
CA HIS A 87 -9.95 -11.79 -21.32
C HIS A 87 -10.30 -12.73 -22.51
N ASN A 88 -9.96 -12.31 -23.74
CA ASN A 88 -10.14 -12.96 -25.06
C ASN A 88 -11.09 -14.17 -25.22
N GLY A 89 -12.10 -14.03 -26.10
CA GLY A 89 -12.73 -15.15 -26.83
C GLY A 89 -14.08 -15.66 -26.32
N ASN A 90 -14.50 -15.28 -25.11
CA ASN A 90 -15.85 -15.53 -24.62
C ASN A 90 -16.70 -14.26 -24.75
N GLY A 91 -17.27 -14.05 -25.93
CA GLY A 91 -18.41 -13.14 -26.13
C GLY A 91 -19.69 -13.62 -25.43
N SER A 92 -19.57 -14.53 -24.46
CA SER A 92 -20.67 -14.96 -23.60
C SER A 92 -20.93 -13.88 -22.54
N ARG A 93 -22.21 -13.68 -22.26
CA ARG A 93 -22.71 -12.75 -21.22
C ARG A 93 -22.24 -13.11 -19.80
N GLU A 94 -21.71 -14.33 -19.61
CA GLU A 94 -21.31 -14.85 -18.32
C GLU A 94 -19.88 -14.44 -18.00
N LEU A 95 -19.75 -13.39 -17.19
CA LEU A 95 -18.48 -12.99 -16.59
C LEU A 95 -18.21 -13.86 -15.38
N ILE A 96 -17.32 -14.84 -15.57
CA ILE A 96 -16.87 -15.74 -14.51
C ILE A 96 -15.92 -15.00 -13.54
N GLY A 97 -15.33 -13.89 -13.99
CA GLY A 97 -14.46 -13.03 -13.19
C GLY A 97 -12.97 -13.31 -13.45
N SER A 98 -12.17 -12.25 -13.45
CA SER A 98 -10.73 -12.31 -13.56
C SER A 98 -10.03 -12.48 -12.20
N GLY A 99 -10.78 -12.30 -11.10
CA GLY A 99 -10.25 -12.34 -9.75
C GLY A 99 -10.29 -13.73 -9.11
N ILE A 100 -9.30 -14.03 -8.27
CA ILE A 100 -9.28 -15.21 -7.40
C ILE A 100 -9.08 -14.76 -5.96
N HIS A 101 -9.95 -15.24 -5.08
CA HIS A 101 -9.87 -15.01 -3.64
C HIS A 101 -9.69 -16.33 -2.92
N THR A 102 -8.65 -16.44 -2.09
CA THR A 102 -8.47 -17.57 -1.17
C THR A 102 -8.50 -17.08 0.27
N THR A 103 -9.27 -17.79 1.09
CA THR A 103 -9.48 -17.47 2.51
C THR A 103 -9.44 -18.74 3.33
N ILE A 104 -8.83 -18.66 4.50
CA ILE A 104 -8.81 -19.75 5.48
C ILE A 104 -9.33 -19.23 6.81
N MET A 105 -10.40 -19.84 7.29
CA MET A 105 -11.04 -19.46 8.54
C MET A 105 -11.09 -20.64 9.50
N PRO A 106 -11.15 -20.41 10.82
CA PRO A 106 -11.56 -21.45 11.75
C PRO A 106 -12.87 -22.10 11.29
N SER A 107 -12.97 -23.44 11.39
CA SER A 107 -14.20 -24.13 11.00
C SER A 107 -15.38 -23.67 11.89
N PRO A 108 -16.61 -23.60 11.35
CA PRO A 108 -17.78 -23.27 12.14
C PRO A 108 -17.90 -24.13 13.41
N GLY A 109 -18.11 -23.49 14.56
CA GLY A 109 -18.23 -24.15 15.87
C GLY A 109 -16.91 -24.58 16.51
N THR A 110 -15.77 -24.22 15.93
CA THR A 110 -14.43 -24.58 16.45
C THR A 110 -13.69 -23.35 16.95
N ASN A 111 -12.82 -23.54 17.96
CA ASN A 111 -11.91 -22.52 18.48
C ASN A 111 -10.81 -23.17 19.34
N ALA A 112 -9.79 -22.38 19.64
CA ALA A 112 -8.67 -22.69 20.53
C ALA A 112 -9.05 -23.43 21.83
N GLY A 113 -10.12 -22.97 22.49
CA GLY A 113 -10.56 -23.46 23.80
C GLY A 113 -11.49 -24.66 23.76
N THR A 114 -11.99 -25.06 22.58
CA THR A 114 -12.95 -26.18 22.44
C THR A 114 -12.45 -27.26 21.50
N ILE A 115 -12.32 -26.93 20.21
CA ILE A 115 -11.93 -27.85 19.14
C ILE A 115 -10.81 -27.17 18.35
N PRO A 116 -9.55 -27.26 18.81
CA PRO A 116 -8.43 -26.58 18.15
C PRO A 116 -8.09 -27.22 16.79
N GLY A 117 -7.36 -26.47 15.96
CA GLY A 117 -6.75 -26.99 14.73
C GLY A 117 -7.72 -27.34 13.59
N LYS A 118 -8.96 -26.83 13.61
CA LYS A 118 -9.94 -27.03 12.52
C LYS A 118 -10.13 -25.76 11.71
N PHE A 119 -10.00 -25.88 10.40
CA PHE A 119 -10.21 -24.77 9.47
C PHE A 119 -11.05 -25.15 8.25
N SER A 120 -11.68 -24.14 7.68
CA SER A 120 -12.28 -24.13 6.35
C SER A 120 -11.32 -23.43 5.39
N PHE A 121 -11.23 -23.94 4.16
CA PHE A 121 -10.56 -23.25 3.06
C PHE A 121 -11.62 -22.95 2.02
N GLU A 122 -11.70 -21.70 1.61
CA GLU A 122 -12.58 -21.21 0.56
C GLU A 122 -11.72 -20.61 -0.54
N CYS A 123 -12.06 -20.95 -1.79
CA CYS A 123 -11.45 -20.37 -2.97
C CYS A 123 -12.57 -20.07 -3.98
N GLU A 124 -12.70 -18.81 -4.34
CA GLU A 124 -13.78 -18.32 -5.19
C GLU A 124 -13.21 -17.48 -6.35
N GLU A 125 -13.83 -17.62 -7.52
CA GLU A 125 -13.73 -16.62 -8.58
C GLU A 125 -14.62 -15.42 -8.22
N TYR A 126 -14.17 -14.21 -8.56
CA TYR A 126 -14.93 -13.01 -8.24
C TYR A 126 -14.84 -11.93 -9.33
N ILE A 127 -15.83 -11.04 -9.30
CA ILE A 127 -15.83 -9.77 -10.01
C ILE A 127 -15.66 -8.62 -9.03
N GLU A 128 -15.09 -7.54 -9.52
CA GLU A 128 -14.72 -6.39 -8.70
C GLU A 128 -15.05 -5.08 -9.41
N LYS A 129 -15.40 -4.08 -8.60
CA LYS A 129 -15.35 -2.67 -8.96
C LYS A 129 -14.40 -1.96 -8.00
N LEU A 130 -13.38 -1.32 -8.56
CA LEU A 130 -12.37 -0.57 -7.83
C LEU A 130 -12.30 0.85 -8.40
N THR A 131 -12.68 1.85 -7.61
CA THR A 131 -12.70 3.26 -8.04
C THR A 131 -11.58 4.04 -7.37
N PHE A 132 -10.89 4.89 -8.13
CA PHE A 132 -9.87 5.79 -7.62
C PHE A 132 -10.19 7.25 -7.94
N ASP A 133 -10.19 8.08 -6.91
CA ASP A 133 -10.43 9.53 -7.01
C ASP A 133 -9.22 10.31 -6.52
N LEU A 134 -8.72 11.21 -7.36
CA LEU A 134 -7.67 12.15 -6.94
C LEU A 134 -8.26 13.10 -5.89
N VAL A 135 -7.58 13.26 -4.75
CA VAL A 135 -7.89 14.31 -3.79
C VAL A 135 -7.32 15.61 -4.35
N PRO A 136 -8.14 16.63 -4.67
CA PRO A 136 -7.64 17.87 -5.23
C PRO A 136 -6.73 18.58 -4.22
N GLY A 137 -5.57 18.99 -4.72
CA GLY A 137 -4.59 19.75 -3.96
C GLY A 137 -3.67 18.89 -3.09
N GLY A 138 -2.47 19.40 -2.84
CA GLY A 138 -1.47 18.74 -2.01
C GLY A 138 -1.81 18.77 -0.53
N VAL A 139 -1.85 17.59 0.09
CA VAL A 139 -2.05 17.45 1.54
C VAL A 139 -0.73 17.75 2.24
N ARG A 140 -0.66 18.85 2.99
CA ARG A 140 0.56 19.35 3.64
C ARG A 140 0.81 18.72 5.03
N ASN A 141 1.98 18.11 5.20
CA ASN A 141 2.53 17.64 6.46
C ASN A 141 3.63 18.61 6.95
N ARG A 142 3.44 19.17 8.15
CA ARG A 142 4.38 20.12 8.79
C ARG A 142 5.26 19.42 9.81
N GLY A 143 6.56 19.38 9.56
CA GLY A 143 7.58 18.79 10.43
C GLY A 143 8.54 19.83 11.02
N GLY A 144 8.13 21.08 11.14
CA GLY A 144 8.98 22.20 11.56
C GLY A 144 9.89 22.63 10.43
N ALA A 145 11.16 22.23 10.45
CA ALA A 145 12.12 22.54 9.39
C ALA A 145 11.92 21.68 8.12
N ASN A 146 11.01 20.70 8.15
CA ASN A 146 10.70 19.84 7.01
C ASN A 146 9.22 19.99 6.66
N GLU A 147 8.94 20.08 5.37
CA GLU A 147 7.59 20.14 4.81
C GLU A 147 7.45 19.01 3.81
N GLN A 148 6.31 18.33 3.82
CA GLN A 148 5.97 17.33 2.82
C GLN A 148 4.57 17.61 2.27
N PHE A 149 4.40 17.47 0.97
CA PHE A 149 3.11 17.52 0.30
C PHE A 149 2.82 16.16 -0.31
N CYS A 150 1.63 15.63 -0.04
CA CYS A 150 1.24 14.31 -0.52
C CYS A 150 0.21 14.43 -1.64
N GLY A 151 0.49 13.78 -2.78
CA GLY A 151 -0.51 13.51 -3.81
C GLY A 151 -1.38 12.34 -3.37
N ALA A 152 -2.62 12.62 -2.95
CA ALA A 152 -3.51 11.61 -2.38
C ALA A 152 -4.53 11.10 -3.40
N VAL A 153 -4.73 9.78 -3.45
CA VAL A 153 -5.69 9.09 -4.31
C VAL A 153 -6.58 8.22 -3.42
N LYS A 154 -7.84 8.57 -3.27
CA LYS A 154 -8.83 7.73 -2.57
C LYS A 154 -9.11 6.49 -3.39
N TYR A 155 -9.40 5.37 -2.71
CA TYR A 155 -9.93 4.20 -3.36
C TYR A 155 -11.15 3.64 -2.63
N GLU A 156 -12.06 3.05 -3.40
CA GLU A 156 -13.21 2.27 -2.95
C GLU A 156 -13.28 0.97 -3.74
N GLN A 157 -13.32 -0.16 -3.03
CA GLN A 157 -13.29 -1.50 -3.59
C GLN A 157 -14.53 -2.28 -3.14
N SER A 158 -15.23 -2.88 -4.11
CA SER A 158 -16.36 -3.77 -3.88
C SER A 158 -16.16 -5.07 -4.65
N ILE A 159 -16.32 -6.22 -3.97
CA ILE A 159 -16.12 -7.54 -4.55
C ILE A 159 -17.38 -8.41 -4.40
N LYS A 160 -17.72 -9.12 -5.47
CA LYS A 160 -18.75 -10.16 -5.47
C LYS A 160 -18.19 -11.48 -5.98
N SER A 161 -18.34 -12.56 -5.22
CA SER A 161 -18.02 -13.90 -5.71
C SER A 161 -18.99 -14.32 -6.82
N VAL A 162 -18.48 -15.14 -7.75
CA VAL A 162 -19.23 -15.66 -8.89
C VAL A 162 -19.38 -17.16 -8.70
N ASN A 163 -20.62 -17.62 -8.58
CA ASN A 163 -20.92 -19.01 -8.31
C ASN A 163 -21.97 -19.55 -9.29
N ALA A 164 -21.71 -20.73 -9.86
CA ALA A 164 -22.73 -21.49 -10.57
C ALA A 164 -23.63 -22.21 -9.56
N VAL A 165 -24.95 -22.08 -9.70
CA VAL A 165 -25.91 -22.74 -8.82
C VAL A 165 -26.49 -23.97 -9.54
N PRO A 166 -26.40 -25.18 -8.96
CA PRO A 166 -26.96 -26.37 -9.59
C PRO A 166 -28.45 -26.22 -9.91
N GLY A 167 -28.80 -26.35 -11.19
CA GLY A 167 -30.17 -26.19 -11.68
C GLY A 167 -30.56 -24.78 -12.12
N GLU A 168 -29.67 -23.79 -11.97
CA GLU A 168 -29.86 -22.45 -12.51
C GLU A 168 -28.88 -22.22 -13.68
N SER A 169 -29.36 -21.62 -14.76
CA SER A 169 -28.50 -21.26 -15.89
C SER A 169 -27.75 -19.94 -15.69
N ALA A 170 -28.19 -19.10 -14.74
CA ALA A 170 -27.55 -17.83 -14.46
C ALA A 170 -26.51 -17.97 -13.34
N LEU A 171 -25.40 -17.25 -13.48
CA LEU A 171 -24.42 -17.10 -12.42
C LEU A 171 -25.00 -16.27 -11.27
N LYS A 172 -24.67 -16.66 -10.04
CA LYS A 172 -25.01 -15.91 -8.83
C LYS A 172 -23.82 -15.06 -8.39
N TYR A 173 -24.07 -13.77 -8.23
CA TYR A 173 -23.11 -12.79 -7.73
C TYR A 173 -23.40 -12.47 -6.27
N THR A 174 -22.51 -12.83 -5.35
CA THR A 174 -22.72 -12.64 -3.90
C THR A 174 -21.70 -11.65 -3.34
N PRO A 175 -22.11 -10.56 -2.68
CA PRO A 175 -21.17 -9.66 -2.01
C PRO A 175 -20.36 -10.41 -0.95
N ILE A 176 -19.04 -10.30 -1.02
CA ILE A 176 -18.13 -10.96 -0.06
C ILE A 176 -17.14 -10.00 0.59
N HIS A 177 -16.83 -8.85 -0.02
CA HIS A 177 -15.84 -7.92 0.53
C HIS A 177 -16.07 -6.48 0.07
N GLU A 178 -15.79 -5.54 0.97
CA GLU A 178 -15.78 -4.10 0.74
C GLU A 178 -14.53 -3.53 1.41
N GLU A 179 -13.88 -2.54 0.81
CA GLU A 179 -12.70 -1.88 1.39
C GLU A 179 -12.58 -0.45 0.87
N ASN A 180 -12.06 0.47 1.69
CA ASN A 180 -11.72 1.80 1.22
C ASN A 180 -10.51 2.39 1.92
N GLY A 181 -9.94 3.44 1.32
CA GLY A 181 -8.75 4.07 1.86
C GLY A 181 -8.15 5.11 0.92
N MET A 182 -6.84 5.33 1.07
CA MET A 182 -6.04 6.24 0.23
C MET A 182 -4.67 5.65 -0.08
N TYR A 183 -4.22 5.87 -1.31
CA TYR A 183 -2.81 5.81 -1.70
C TYR A 183 -2.23 7.23 -1.64
N LEU A 184 -1.00 7.36 -1.14
CA LEU A 184 -0.30 8.63 -0.97
C LEU A 184 1.03 8.57 -1.72
N TRP A 185 1.25 9.52 -2.61
CA TRP A 185 2.55 9.84 -3.19
C TRP A 185 3.29 10.79 -2.25
N LEU A 186 4.41 10.34 -1.68
CA LEU A 186 5.12 10.99 -0.57
C LEU A 186 6.39 11.76 -1.00
N SER A 187 6.63 11.85 -2.30
CA SER A 187 7.90 12.31 -2.88
C SER A 187 8.18 13.81 -2.74
N ASP A 188 7.16 14.63 -2.47
CA ASP A 188 7.32 16.08 -2.46
C ASP A 188 7.76 16.63 -1.10
N ILE A 189 9.07 16.71 -0.90
CA ILE A 189 9.68 17.21 0.35
C ILE A 189 10.46 18.51 0.15
N PHE A 190 10.35 19.38 1.15
CA PHE A 190 10.99 20.68 1.21
C PHE A 190 11.58 20.93 2.61
N ASN A 191 12.56 21.82 2.67
CA ASN A 191 13.17 22.30 3.90
C ASN A 191 12.67 23.73 4.16
N TYR A 192 12.05 23.95 5.31
CA TYR A 192 11.59 25.26 5.71
C TYR A 192 12.57 25.88 6.71
N ALA A 193 13.36 26.86 6.26
CA ALA A 193 14.27 27.58 7.12
C ALA A 193 13.47 28.43 8.13
N ALA A 194 13.90 28.42 9.39
CA ALA A 194 13.32 29.28 10.42
C ALA A 194 13.48 30.76 10.03
N THR A 195 12.42 31.53 10.24
CA THR A 195 12.41 32.99 10.09
C THR A 195 12.51 33.65 11.47
N GLU A 196 12.93 34.92 11.53
CA GLU A 196 12.92 35.71 12.76
C GLU A 196 11.56 35.65 13.45
N LYS A 197 10.48 35.86 12.68
CA LYS A 197 9.10 35.75 13.16
C LYS A 197 8.79 34.39 13.79
N THR A 198 9.08 33.27 13.11
CA THR A 198 8.78 31.93 13.65
C THR A 198 9.60 31.61 14.90
N ILE A 199 10.80 32.19 15.02
CA ILE A 199 11.64 32.04 16.21
C ILE A 199 11.07 32.87 17.37
N GLU A 200 10.48 34.04 17.11
CA GLU A 200 9.95 34.93 18.14
C GLU A 200 8.55 34.54 18.62
N GLU A 201 7.63 34.16 17.72
CA GLU A 201 6.21 33.95 18.04
C GLU A 201 5.91 32.54 18.57
N ASP A 202 6.57 31.50 18.06
CA ASP A 202 6.26 30.10 18.40
C ASP A 202 7.09 29.57 19.60
N ARG A 203 7.56 30.46 20.48
CA ARG A 203 8.36 30.10 21.65
C ARG A 203 7.52 29.41 22.72
N GLY A 204 8.07 28.33 23.28
CA GLY A 204 7.49 27.63 24.44
C GLY A 204 7.84 28.24 25.80
N ILE A 205 8.46 29.44 25.85
CA ILE A 205 8.93 30.07 27.09
C ILE A 205 8.49 31.52 27.20
N HIS A 206 8.21 31.97 28.43
CA HIS A 206 7.87 33.36 28.71
C HIS A 206 9.10 34.28 28.63
N ALA A 207 8.86 35.54 28.26
CA ALA A 207 9.85 36.60 28.39
C ALA A 207 10.29 36.74 29.86
N LEU A 208 11.54 37.13 30.06
CA LEU A 208 12.07 37.40 31.40
C LEU A 208 11.42 38.64 31.99
N GLU A 209 10.94 38.52 33.23
CA GLU A 209 10.49 39.67 34.02
C GLU A 209 11.60 40.72 34.14
N PRO A 210 11.27 42.02 34.27
CA PRO A 210 12.27 43.08 34.37
C PRO A 210 13.31 42.89 35.48
N ASN A 211 12.93 42.21 36.56
CA ASN A 211 13.77 41.91 37.73
C ASN A 211 14.31 40.47 37.76
N ALA A 212 14.23 39.73 36.65
CA ALA A 212 14.74 38.37 36.58
C ALA A 212 16.27 38.34 36.85
N PRO A 213 16.77 37.39 37.66
CA PRO A 213 18.20 37.24 37.88
C PRO A 213 18.94 37.03 36.55
N ASN A 214 20.10 37.68 36.41
CA ASN A 214 20.97 37.55 35.23
C ASN A 214 20.32 37.97 33.90
N ARG A 215 19.21 38.73 33.92
CA ARG A 215 18.48 39.19 32.72
C ARG A 215 19.41 39.78 31.66
N ASP A 216 20.39 40.56 32.06
CA ASP A 216 21.30 41.26 31.15
C ASP A 216 22.24 40.32 30.38
N LEU A 217 22.39 39.06 30.83
CA LEU A 217 23.13 38.02 30.09
C LEU A 217 22.29 37.42 28.96
N TYR A 218 20.97 37.57 29.00
CA TYR A 218 20.03 37.03 28.03
C TYR A 218 19.65 38.08 26.99
N LYS A 219 20.48 38.24 25.94
CA LYS A 219 20.33 39.31 24.94
C LYS A 219 18.95 39.31 24.24
N SER A 220 18.33 38.15 24.07
CA SER A 220 17.00 38.01 23.46
C SER A 220 15.85 38.44 24.39
N GLY A 221 16.11 38.60 25.69
CA GLY A 221 15.08 38.78 26.71
C GLY A 221 14.44 37.48 27.20
N TYR A 222 14.95 36.31 26.78
CA TYR A 222 14.46 34.98 27.15
C TYR A 222 15.58 34.12 27.75
N GLN A 223 15.25 33.11 28.57
CA GLN A 223 16.26 32.18 29.13
C GLN A 223 16.71 31.14 28.07
N ASP A 224 17.34 31.59 26.99
CA ASP A 224 17.79 30.77 25.84
C ASP A 224 19.29 30.49 25.83
N GLU A 225 20.03 30.96 26.84
CA GLU A 225 21.46 30.69 27.02
C GLU A 225 21.76 29.96 28.33
N THR A 226 22.71 29.03 28.30
CA THR A 226 23.27 28.47 29.53
C THR A 226 24.24 29.49 30.12
N VAL A 227 24.05 29.83 31.40
CA VAL A 227 24.97 30.69 32.16
C VAL A 227 25.70 29.89 33.23
N PHE A 228 26.96 30.22 33.45
CA PHE A 228 27.91 29.51 34.32
C PHE A 228 28.25 30.40 35.50
N LEU A 229 28.11 29.88 36.71
CA LEU A 229 28.61 30.55 37.90
C LEU A 229 30.12 30.30 38.02
N ILE A 230 30.91 31.37 38.04
CA ILE A 230 32.37 31.32 38.22
C ILE A 230 32.80 32.13 39.44
N ILE A 231 34.07 31.99 39.81
CA ILE A 231 34.76 32.97 40.64
C ILE A 231 35.59 33.87 39.70
N ASN A 232 35.36 35.18 39.75
CA ASN A 232 36.08 36.15 38.92
C ASN A 232 37.48 36.45 39.48
N ASP A 233 38.25 37.29 38.78
CA ASP A 233 39.65 37.61 39.13
C ASP A 233 39.78 38.35 40.48
N LEU A 234 38.67 38.89 41.02
CA LEU A 234 38.60 39.54 42.32
C LEU A 234 38.19 38.58 43.46
N GLY A 235 37.95 37.30 43.16
CA GLY A 235 37.49 36.30 44.12
C GLY A 235 35.98 36.30 44.37
N GLU A 236 35.20 37.01 43.56
CA GLU A 236 33.75 37.17 43.73
C GLU A 236 32.96 36.24 42.80
N LYS A 237 31.73 35.89 43.20
CA LYS A 237 30.82 35.03 42.42
C LYS A 237 30.15 35.82 41.30
N GLU A 238 30.21 35.31 40.08
CA GLU A 238 29.65 35.95 38.89
C GLU A 238 29.04 34.91 37.93
N TYR A 239 27.90 35.24 37.31
CA TYR A 239 27.35 34.45 36.21
C TYR A 239 27.86 34.96 34.87
N VAL A 240 28.32 34.06 34.00
CA VAL A 240 28.82 34.39 32.65
C VAL A 240 28.21 33.47 31.60
N THR A 241 28.09 33.94 30.35
CA THR A 241 27.69 33.11 29.21
C THR A 241 28.79 32.13 28.82
N LEU A 242 28.47 31.12 27.99
CA LEU A 242 29.47 30.18 27.46
C LEU A 242 30.62 30.89 26.72
N GLU A 243 30.29 31.89 25.90
CA GLU A 243 31.28 32.71 25.17
C GLU A 243 32.27 33.38 26.13
N ASN A 244 31.77 33.86 27.27
CA ASN A 244 32.57 34.54 28.29
C ASN A 244 33.21 33.59 29.31
N LEU A 245 32.82 32.31 29.34
CA LEU A 245 33.46 31.31 30.18
C LEU A 245 34.95 31.15 29.81
N LYS A 246 35.25 31.12 28.49
CA LYS A 246 36.62 31.03 27.94
C LYS A 246 37.48 29.93 28.58
N GLY A 247 36.85 28.80 28.95
CA GLY A 247 37.52 27.66 29.58
C GLY A 247 37.82 27.81 31.07
N ARG A 248 37.37 28.88 31.74
CA ARG A 248 37.51 29.04 33.19
C ARG A 248 36.74 27.94 33.94
N PRO A 249 37.22 27.49 35.12
CA PRO A 249 36.48 26.56 35.95
C PRO A 249 35.19 27.22 36.46
N TYR A 250 34.09 26.47 36.49
CA TYR A 250 32.79 26.92 36.97
C TYR A 250 32.34 26.10 38.18
N LEU A 251 31.51 26.73 39.02
CA LEU A 251 30.94 26.13 40.24
C LEU A 251 29.59 25.46 39.97
N SER A 252 28.76 26.06 39.12
CA SER A 252 27.43 25.55 38.76
C SER A 252 26.96 26.13 37.43
N ILE A 253 25.89 25.58 36.86
CA ILE A 253 25.25 26.10 35.66
C ILE A 253 23.77 26.39 35.91
N VAL A 254 23.23 27.39 35.22
CA VAL A 254 21.79 27.53 35.00
C VAL A 254 21.55 27.18 33.52
N PRO A 255 20.90 26.05 33.23
CA PRO A 255 20.68 25.61 31.85
C PRO A 255 19.77 26.59 31.10
N ALA A 256 19.97 26.72 29.79
CA ALA A 256 18.98 27.30 28.90
C ALA A 256 17.66 26.50 29.00
N LYS A 257 16.52 27.19 28.88
CA LYS A 257 15.20 26.56 28.73
C LYS A 257 14.87 26.24 27.28
N GLU A 258 15.50 26.93 26.33
CA GLU A 258 15.37 26.71 24.89
C GLU A 258 16.65 26.09 24.33
N LEU A 259 16.50 25.20 23.34
CA LEU A 259 17.63 24.61 22.63
C LEU A 259 18.16 25.61 21.61
N LYS A 260 19.49 25.79 21.58
CA LYS A 260 20.13 26.65 20.58
C LYS A 260 20.06 26.04 19.17
N PRO A 261 19.94 26.86 18.11
CA PRO A 261 20.17 26.42 16.74
C PRO A 261 21.50 25.67 16.64
N GLY A 262 21.49 24.51 15.98
CA GLY A 262 22.69 23.66 15.84
C GLY A 262 22.72 22.40 16.71
N ALA A 263 22.02 22.37 17.85
CA ALA A 263 21.93 21.15 18.67
C ALA A 263 21.37 19.93 17.91
N GLY A 264 20.58 20.18 16.86
CA GLY A 264 20.07 19.16 15.92
C GLY A 264 20.68 19.20 14.52
N GLN A 265 21.53 20.17 14.17
CA GLN A 265 22.07 20.30 12.79
C GLN A 265 23.19 19.30 12.49
N THR A 266 23.86 18.76 13.51
CA THR A 266 24.82 17.66 13.37
C THR A 266 24.15 16.28 13.39
N GLY A 267 22.82 16.23 13.46
CA GLY A 267 22.04 15.00 13.41
C GLY A 267 22.01 14.40 12.00
N PRO A 268 21.66 13.11 11.86
CA PRO A 268 21.50 12.50 10.56
C PRO A 268 20.42 13.23 9.75
N TYR A 269 20.70 13.47 8.48
CA TYR A 269 19.75 14.08 7.56
C TYR A 269 18.62 13.08 7.26
N PHE A 270 17.37 13.50 7.44
CA PHE A 270 16.22 12.62 7.20
C PHE A 270 15.94 12.52 5.70
N ILE A 271 16.04 11.31 5.16
CA ILE A 271 15.60 10.95 3.82
C ILE A 271 14.53 9.89 3.99
N PRO A 272 13.30 10.10 3.49
CA PRO A 272 12.29 9.08 3.61
C PRO A 272 12.71 7.82 2.86
N ASP A 273 12.44 6.70 3.50
CA ASP A 273 12.72 5.39 2.92
C ASP A 273 11.87 5.15 1.67
N TYR A 274 10.61 5.62 1.69
CA TYR A 274 9.55 5.24 0.74
C TYR A 274 8.91 6.42 0.01
N SER A 275 8.38 6.17 -1.18
CA SER A 275 7.65 7.14 -2.01
C SER A 275 6.14 6.93 -1.98
N ILE A 276 5.69 5.74 -1.57
CA ILE A 276 4.28 5.36 -1.61
C ILE A 276 3.85 4.87 -0.24
N SER A 277 2.69 5.34 0.20
CA SER A 277 1.95 4.72 1.29
C SER A 277 0.55 4.35 0.85
N ARG A 278 0.02 3.25 1.37
CA ARG A 278 -1.42 2.92 1.31
C ARG A 278 -1.94 2.91 2.74
N SER A 279 -3.04 3.61 2.99
CA SER A 279 -3.81 3.50 4.22
C SER A 279 -5.21 3.00 3.88
N GLY A 280 -5.69 1.98 4.58
CA GLY A 280 -6.98 1.35 4.28
C GLY A 280 -7.69 0.86 5.53
N VAL A 281 -9.01 0.72 5.43
CA VAL A 281 -9.85 0.11 6.46
C VAL A 281 -10.60 -1.05 5.84
N ILE A 282 -10.51 -2.20 6.49
CA ILE A 282 -11.32 -3.37 6.14
C ILE A 282 -12.51 -3.42 7.13
N PRO A 283 -13.77 -3.47 6.66
CA PRO A 283 -14.98 -3.38 7.50
C PRO A 283 -15.05 -4.37 8.66
N HIS A 284 -14.37 -5.51 8.58
CA HIS A 284 -14.30 -6.48 9.67
C HIS A 284 -13.30 -6.11 10.78
N GLY A 285 -12.67 -4.93 10.72
CA GLY A 285 -12.11 -4.26 11.91
C GLY A 285 -10.59 -4.10 11.95
N SER A 286 -9.91 -3.98 10.81
CA SER A 286 -8.48 -3.64 10.81
C SER A 286 -8.24 -2.36 10.00
N THR A 287 -7.44 -1.45 10.56
CA THR A 287 -6.86 -0.32 9.83
C THR A 287 -5.42 -0.65 9.51
N ILE A 288 -5.03 -0.47 8.26
CA ILE A 288 -3.74 -0.91 7.74
C ILE A 288 -3.02 0.27 7.11
N THR A 289 -1.71 0.33 7.33
CA THR A 289 -0.78 1.20 6.62
C THR A 289 0.32 0.36 6.01
N LEU A 290 0.50 0.46 4.70
CA LEU A 290 1.59 -0.11 3.94
C LEU A 290 2.53 1.01 3.50
N LEU A 291 3.83 0.70 3.40
CA LEU A 291 4.85 1.58 2.86
C LEU A 291 5.62 0.86 1.77
N GLY A 292 6.05 1.58 0.74
CA GLY A 292 6.75 0.98 -0.37
C GLY A 292 7.19 1.94 -1.46
N ASP A 293 7.62 1.36 -2.57
CA ASP A 293 8.24 2.06 -3.69
C ASP A 293 7.90 1.36 -5.01
N LEU A 294 8.38 1.96 -6.10
CA LEU A 294 8.42 1.32 -7.41
C LEU A 294 9.61 0.36 -7.51
N THR A 295 9.39 -0.80 -8.12
CA THR A 295 10.48 -1.71 -8.48
C THR A 295 11.26 -1.15 -9.66
N ARG A 296 12.60 -1.18 -9.57
CA ARG A 296 13.49 -0.70 -10.63
C ARG A 296 13.89 -1.87 -11.54
N GLY A 297 13.61 -1.75 -12.84
CA GLY A 297 14.16 -2.60 -13.89
C GLY A 297 15.56 -2.16 -14.34
N GLU A 298 16.05 -2.72 -15.45
CA GLU A 298 17.41 -2.44 -15.94
C GLU A 298 17.65 -0.97 -16.30
N SER A 299 16.68 -0.35 -16.98
CA SER A 299 16.79 1.02 -17.52
C SER A 299 16.06 2.08 -16.70
N GLY A 300 15.32 1.71 -15.65
CA GLY A 300 14.53 2.66 -14.87
C GLY A 300 13.36 2.01 -14.14
N TYR A 301 12.31 2.79 -13.90
CA TYR A 301 11.09 2.34 -13.21
C TYR A 301 9.97 1.91 -14.18
N LEU A 302 10.14 2.21 -15.47
CA LEU A 302 9.34 1.64 -16.55
C LEU A 302 10.04 0.37 -17.05
N ILE A 303 9.36 -0.76 -16.96
CA ILE A 303 9.88 -2.05 -17.40
C ILE A 303 9.25 -2.35 -18.76
N ASN A 304 10.09 -2.47 -19.80
CA ASN A 304 9.65 -2.56 -21.21
C ASN A 304 9.26 -3.99 -21.65
N THR A 305 8.71 -4.78 -20.72
CA THR A 305 8.27 -6.15 -20.93
C THR A 305 6.95 -6.38 -20.22
N ALA A 306 6.30 -7.51 -20.48
CA ALA A 306 5.19 -7.98 -19.64
C ALA A 306 5.69 -8.28 -18.21
N PRO A 307 4.81 -8.20 -17.19
CA PRO A 307 5.09 -8.76 -15.88
C PRO A 307 5.50 -10.23 -15.97
N GLU A 308 6.53 -10.61 -15.21
CA GLU A 308 7.01 -11.99 -15.13
C GLU A 308 6.37 -12.71 -13.93
N PHE A 309 5.80 -13.89 -14.21
CA PHE A 309 5.26 -14.81 -13.22
C PHE A 309 5.92 -16.18 -13.36
N PRO A 310 6.02 -16.96 -12.27
CA PRO A 310 6.72 -18.23 -12.33
C PRO A 310 5.91 -19.32 -13.05
N GLU A 311 6.63 -20.31 -13.52
CA GLU A 311 6.11 -21.52 -14.16
C GLU A 311 6.75 -22.77 -13.52
N GLY A 312 6.10 -23.90 -13.72
CA GLY A 312 6.60 -25.20 -13.36
C GLY A 312 6.87 -25.31 -11.85
N ASN A 313 8.07 -25.81 -11.56
CA ASN A 313 8.60 -25.94 -10.21
C ASN A 313 8.90 -24.60 -9.53
N ALA A 314 9.17 -23.52 -10.28
CA ALA A 314 9.42 -22.20 -9.70
C ALA A 314 8.15 -21.57 -9.10
N ALA A 315 6.97 -22.11 -9.46
CA ALA A 315 5.71 -21.67 -8.90
C ALA A 315 5.51 -22.11 -7.42
N TRP A 316 6.34 -23.00 -6.87
CA TRP A 316 6.23 -23.41 -5.47
C TRP A 316 7.00 -22.47 -4.51
N GLU A 317 6.49 -21.26 -4.31
CA GLU A 317 7.09 -20.23 -3.47
C GLU A 317 6.11 -19.72 -2.40
N TYR A 318 6.36 -20.15 -1.15
CA TYR A 318 5.46 -19.94 0.00
C TYR A 318 4.97 -18.52 0.22
N ASP A 319 5.73 -17.51 -0.18
CA ASP A 319 5.34 -16.11 0.02
C ASP A 319 4.14 -15.71 -0.89
N HIS A 320 3.77 -16.57 -1.85
CA HIS A 320 2.64 -16.42 -2.78
C HIS A 320 1.64 -17.59 -2.72
N LEU A 321 1.86 -18.59 -1.86
CA LEU A 321 0.97 -19.75 -1.76
C LEU A 321 -0.14 -19.49 -0.76
N SER A 322 -1.34 -20.03 -1.00
CA SER A 322 -2.40 -20.19 0.01
C SER A 322 -2.01 -21.19 1.13
N ILE A 323 -0.80 -21.77 1.04
CA ILE A 323 -0.24 -22.75 1.99
C ILE A 323 0.86 -22.05 2.79
N SER A 324 0.75 -22.09 4.11
CA SER A 324 1.79 -21.59 5.01
C SER A 324 2.96 -22.56 5.16
N LYS A 325 4.17 -22.01 5.39
CA LYS A 325 5.40 -22.80 5.68
C LYS A 325 5.21 -23.75 6.85
N THR A 326 4.48 -23.32 7.87
CA THR A 326 4.20 -24.06 9.10
C THR A 326 3.20 -25.21 8.93
N MET A 327 2.51 -25.31 7.78
CA MET A 327 1.66 -26.46 7.47
C MET A 327 2.43 -27.68 6.93
N GLY A 328 3.73 -27.56 6.69
CA GLY A 328 4.57 -28.69 6.25
C GLY A 328 4.48 -29.06 4.76
N GLY A 329 3.73 -28.30 3.95
CA GLY A 329 3.77 -28.36 2.49
C GLY A 329 3.36 -29.70 1.86
N ALA A 330 2.77 -30.63 2.61
CA ALA A 330 2.43 -31.98 2.14
C ALA A 330 3.63 -32.85 1.71
N GLY A 331 4.84 -32.52 2.19
CA GLY A 331 6.11 -33.11 1.72
C GLY A 331 6.76 -32.34 0.57
N ALA A 332 6.11 -31.31 0.03
CA ALA A 332 6.70 -30.43 -0.96
C ALA A 332 7.48 -29.28 -0.31
N SER A 333 8.55 -28.86 -0.99
CA SER A 333 9.43 -27.78 -0.54
C SER A 333 10.08 -27.08 -1.74
N LYS A 334 10.85 -26.02 -1.51
CA LYS A 334 11.66 -25.41 -2.59
C LYS A 334 12.63 -26.39 -3.26
N LYS A 335 13.05 -27.45 -2.56
CA LYS A 335 13.95 -28.48 -3.10
C LYS A 335 13.20 -29.59 -3.83
N GLU A 336 11.97 -29.86 -3.42
CA GLU A 336 11.09 -30.88 -3.98
C GLU A 336 9.70 -30.27 -4.19
N PRO A 337 9.55 -29.37 -5.17
CA PRO A 337 8.32 -28.61 -5.37
C PRO A 337 7.23 -29.45 -6.04
N ILE A 338 5.97 -29.03 -5.89
CA ILE A 338 4.89 -29.49 -6.76
C ILE A 338 4.86 -28.57 -7.99
N ASN A 339 4.90 -29.16 -9.18
CA ASN A 339 4.73 -28.44 -10.43
C ASN A 339 3.27 -27.96 -10.56
N LEU A 340 3.03 -26.66 -10.47
CA LEU A 340 1.68 -26.08 -10.51
C LEU A 340 1.11 -25.93 -11.93
N ASP A 341 1.89 -26.23 -12.97
CA ASP A 341 1.40 -26.33 -14.36
C ASP A 341 0.99 -27.76 -14.74
N GLU A 342 1.22 -28.74 -13.86
CA GLU A 342 0.77 -30.12 -14.01
C GLU A 342 -0.46 -30.41 -13.13
N ALA A 343 -1.15 -31.52 -13.41
CA ALA A 343 -2.26 -31.99 -12.59
C ALA A 343 -1.81 -32.22 -11.13
N PRO A 344 -2.70 -32.04 -10.13
CA PRO A 344 -2.37 -32.31 -8.74
C PRO A 344 -1.80 -33.72 -8.56
N PRO A 345 -0.82 -33.92 -7.65
CA PRO A 345 -0.28 -35.24 -7.39
C PRO A 345 -1.37 -36.26 -7.05
N ALA A 346 -1.24 -37.51 -7.52
CA ALA A 346 -2.30 -38.53 -7.39
C ALA A 346 -2.80 -38.75 -5.95
N TRP A 347 -1.92 -38.61 -4.95
CA TRP A 347 -2.27 -38.77 -3.54
C TRP A 347 -3.32 -37.76 -3.06
N VAL A 348 -3.44 -36.60 -3.73
CA VAL A 348 -4.40 -35.54 -3.40
C VAL A 348 -5.83 -36.08 -3.41
N PHE A 349 -6.14 -37.10 -4.20
CA PHE A 349 -7.47 -37.70 -4.31
C PHE A 349 -7.62 -39.00 -3.50
N GLU A 350 -6.59 -39.42 -2.77
CA GLU A 350 -6.66 -40.60 -1.91
C GLU A 350 -7.33 -40.30 -0.57
N LYS A 351 -7.95 -41.32 0.02
CA LYS A 351 -8.40 -41.24 1.42
C LYS A 351 -7.20 -41.37 2.35
N LEU A 352 -6.83 -40.26 3.01
CA LEU A 352 -5.71 -40.22 3.95
C LEU A 352 -6.03 -41.02 5.24
N ASN A 353 -5.01 -41.68 5.76
CA ASN A 353 -5.04 -42.51 6.96
C ASN A 353 -3.62 -42.65 7.54
N LYS A 354 -3.50 -43.30 8.71
CA LYS A 354 -2.22 -43.47 9.42
C LYS A 354 -1.10 -44.16 8.63
N TYR A 355 -1.40 -44.84 7.52
CA TYR A 355 -0.42 -45.54 6.70
C TYR A 355 0.11 -44.68 5.54
N ASN A 356 -0.75 -43.89 4.87
CA ASN A 356 -0.35 -43.04 3.73
C ASN A 356 -0.15 -41.55 4.10
N ASP A 357 -0.50 -41.14 5.32
CA ASP A 357 -0.18 -39.85 5.92
C ASP A 357 0.17 -40.01 7.41
N PRO A 358 1.26 -40.71 7.76
CA PRO A 358 1.60 -41.04 9.15
C PRO A 358 1.92 -39.84 10.04
N GLN A 359 2.17 -38.67 9.44
CA GLN A 359 2.47 -37.41 10.14
C GLN A 359 1.34 -36.39 10.00
N GLU A 360 0.21 -36.76 9.38
CA GLU A 360 -0.94 -35.87 9.18
C GLU A 360 -0.57 -34.53 8.48
N ASN A 361 0.49 -34.54 7.67
CA ASN A 361 0.99 -33.35 6.98
C ASN A 361 0.17 -33.08 5.70
N ARG A 362 -0.33 -34.16 5.07
CA ARG A 362 -1.10 -34.05 3.82
C ARG A 362 -2.53 -33.59 4.07
N ILE A 363 -3.14 -33.91 5.21
CA ILE A 363 -4.56 -33.63 5.47
C ILE A 363 -4.93 -32.14 5.34
N TYR A 364 -4.02 -31.25 5.74
CA TYR A 364 -4.26 -29.81 5.73
C TYR A 364 -4.12 -29.18 4.34
N THR A 365 -3.21 -29.71 3.54
CA THR A 365 -2.90 -29.21 2.18
C THR A 365 -3.74 -29.89 1.12
N GLN A 366 -4.24 -31.11 1.37
CA GLN A 366 -5.04 -31.91 0.44
C GLN A 366 -6.23 -31.10 -0.11
N ARG A 367 -6.96 -30.40 0.76
CA ARG A 367 -8.16 -29.63 0.36
C ARG A 367 -7.84 -28.49 -0.61
N ILE A 368 -6.69 -27.85 -0.43
CA ILE A 368 -6.23 -26.73 -1.26
C ILE A 368 -5.82 -27.26 -2.64
N LEU A 369 -5.07 -28.36 -2.68
CA LEU A 369 -4.60 -29.02 -3.90
C LEU A 369 -5.74 -29.73 -4.67
N ALA A 370 -6.76 -30.24 -3.97
CA ALA A 370 -7.91 -30.92 -4.56
C ALA A 370 -9.01 -29.95 -5.06
N HIS A 371 -8.85 -28.64 -4.84
CA HIS A 371 -9.88 -27.67 -5.14
C HIS A 371 -10.15 -27.59 -6.66
N PRO A 372 -11.40 -27.42 -7.12
CA PRO A 372 -11.72 -27.31 -8.55
C PRO A 372 -11.01 -26.18 -9.28
N LEU A 373 -10.66 -25.10 -8.57
CA LEU A 373 -9.89 -23.96 -9.09
C LEU A 373 -8.37 -24.15 -9.04
N TYR A 374 -7.87 -25.38 -8.86
CA TYR A 374 -6.44 -25.65 -9.01
C TYR A 374 -5.96 -25.24 -10.42
N PRO A 375 -4.78 -24.59 -10.57
CA PRO A 375 -3.77 -24.32 -9.53
C PRO A 375 -3.99 -23.02 -8.74
N TYR A 376 -4.98 -22.19 -9.10
CA TYR A 376 -5.21 -20.89 -8.47
C TYR A 376 -5.60 -20.98 -6.99
N SER A 377 -6.22 -22.08 -6.56
CA SER A 377 -6.45 -22.34 -5.13
C SER A 377 -5.15 -22.42 -4.32
N VAL A 378 -4.08 -22.92 -4.94
CA VAL A 378 -2.76 -23.08 -4.30
C VAL A 378 -1.96 -21.80 -4.43
N ARG A 379 -1.98 -21.19 -5.61
CA ARG A 379 -1.18 -20.02 -5.94
C ARG A 379 -1.99 -19.04 -6.83
N PRO A 380 -2.73 -18.10 -6.23
CA PRO A 380 -3.66 -17.24 -6.95
C PRO A 380 -3.02 -16.36 -8.04
N ASP A 381 -1.79 -15.84 -7.84
CA ASP A 381 -1.10 -14.98 -8.82
C ASP A 381 -0.84 -15.66 -10.18
N LEU A 382 -0.96 -16.99 -10.28
CA LEU A 382 -0.99 -17.69 -11.58
C LEU A 382 -2.20 -17.29 -12.45
N ARG A 383 -3.30 -16.81 -11.85
CA ARG A 383 -4.42 -16.22 -12.61
C ARG A 383 -4.01 -14.93 -13.31
N LEU A 384 -3.16 -14.12 -12.68
CA LEU A 384 -2.61 -12.91 -13.29
C LEU A 384 -1.74 -13.27 -14.49
N ARG A 385 -0.84 -14.24 -14.34
CA ARG A 385 -0.04 -14.82 -15.44
C ARG A 385 -0.91 -15.25 -16.61
N ASP A 386 -1.94 -16.04 -16.32
CA ASP A 386 -2.79 -16.62 -17.36
C ASP A 386 -3.67 -15.57 -18.05
N SER A 387 -3.99 -14.47 -17.36
CA SER A 387 -4.71 -13.32 -17.95
C SER A 387 -3.87 -12.55 -18.98
N LEU A 388 -2.54 -12.67 -18.94
CA LEU A 388 -1.65 -12.05 -19.93
C LEU A 388 -1.55 -12.85 -21.23
N LYS A 389 -2.02 -14.11 -21.26
CA LYS A 389 -1.87 -15.00 -22.41
C LYS A 389 -2.70 -14.50 -23.60
N GLY A 390 -2.01 -14.00 -24.63
CA GLY A 390 -2.67 -13.45 -25.83
C GLY A 390 -2.82 -11.93 -25.79
N GLU A 391 -2.33 -11.27 -24.75
CA GLU A 391 -2.17 -9.81 -24.72
C GLU A 391 -0.83 -9.39 -25.31
N THR A 392 -0.83 -8.20 -25.90
CA THR A 392 0.41 -7.51 -26.29
C THR A 392 0.73 -6.46 -25.24
N ILE A 393 1.44 -6.86 -24.18
CA ILE A 393 1.90 -5.94 -23.13
C ILE A 393 3.17 -5.24 -23.60
N LYS A 394 3.14 -3.91 -23.69
CA LYS A 394 4.30 -3.11 -24.12
C LYS A 394 5.28 -2.83 -22.99
N ASN A 395 4.74 -2.49 -21.82
CA ASN A 395 5.52 -2.10 -20.66
C ASN A 395 4.64 -2.10 -19.41
N HIS A 396 5.27 -2.06 -18.24
CA HIS A 396 4.60 -1.91 -16.96
C HIS A 396 5.41 -1.12 -15.93
N VAL A 397 4.70 -0.64 -14.92
CA VAL A 397 5.28 -0.16 -13.65
C VAL A 397 4.80 -1.09 -12.54
N LEU A 398 5.72 -1.53 -11.69
CA LEU A 398 5.42 -2.36 -10.52
C LEU A 398 5.56 -1.54 -9.23
N ILE A 399 4.47 -1.45 -8.47
CA ILE A 399 4.41 -0.91 -7.11
C ILE A 399 4.45 -2.07 -6.13
N GLN A 400 5.37 -2.02 -5.15
CA GLN A 400 5.42 -2.99 -4.06
C GLN A 400 5.35 -2.28 -2.71
N MET A 401 4.45 -2.74 -1.84
CA MET A 401 4.28 -2.19 -0.50
C MET A 401 4.11 -3.31 0.52
N SER A 402 4.54 -3.04 1.74
CA SER A 402 4.39 -3.96 2.87
C SER A 402 4.07 -3.21 4.16
N SER A 403 3.36 -3.87 5.08
CA SER A 403 3.24 -3.43 6.46
C SER A 403 4.52 -3.69 7.26
N LYS A 404 5.37 -4.63 6.81
CA LYS A 404 6.62 -5.05 7.45
C LYS A 404 7.78 -5.00 6.47
N ASN A 405 8.51 -3.89 6.47
CA ASN A 405 9.66 -3.71 5.60
C ASN A 405 10.95 -4.27 6.22
N LYS A 406 11.85 -4.79 5.39
CA LYS A 406 13.14 -5.36 5.85
C LYS A 406 14.05 -4.32 6.53
N THR A 407 13.94 -3.06 6.12
CA THR A 407 14.75 -1.92 6.59
C THR A 407 13.87 -0.66 6.69
N GLY A 408 14.36 0.40 7.33
CA GLY A 408 13.67 1.69 7.36
C GLY A 408 12.35 1.67 8.15
N ALA A 409 11.52 2.68 7.91
CA ALA A 409 10.21 2.83 8.53
C ALA A 409 9.30 1.61 8.28
N GLN A 410 8.50 1.27 9.27
CA GLN A 410 7.53 0.18 9.19
C GLN A 410 6.15 0.75 8.91
N GLY A 411 5.33 -0.03 8.21
CA GLY A 411 3.89 0.20 8.18
C GLY A 411 3.26 -0.19 9.52
N GLY A 412 1.97 -0.47 9.52
CA GLY A 412 1.29 -0.88 10.74
C GLY A 412 -0.10 -1.46 10.49
N ILE A 413 -0.52 -2.33 11.40
CA ILE A 413 -1.86 -2.90 11.42
C ILE A 413 -2.41 -2.69 12.82
N LEU A 414 -3.59 -2.08 12.91
CA LEU A 414 -4.35 -1.94 14.14
C LEU A 414 -5.61 -2.79 14.05
N ASN A 415 -5.68 -3.82 14.88
CA ASN A 415 -6.78 -4.76 14.95
C ASN A 415 -7.81 -4.33 16.01
N VAL A 416 -9.10 -4.49 15.73
CA VAL A 416 -10.15 -4.44 16.76
C VAL A 416 -9.98 -5.59 17.77
N PRO A 417 -10.54 -5.48 18.99
CA PRO A 417 -10.36 -6.49 20.03
C PRO A 417 -10.73 -7.93 19.62
N PHE A 418 -11.76 -8.11 18.78
CA PHE A 418 -12.16 -9.43 18.30
C PHE A 418 -11.08 -10.07 17.41
N VAL A 419 -10.66 -9.35 16.37
CA VAL A 419 -9.61 -9.78 15.44
C VAL A 419 -8.32 -10.06 16.21
N ASN A 420 -7.92 -9.15 17.11
CA ASN A 420 -6.72 -9.31 17.95
C ASN A 420 -6.77 -10.53 18.90
N ARG A 421 -7.96 -11.03 19.23
CA ARG A 421 -8.12 -12.17 20.14
C ARG A 421 -8.16 -13.51 19.41
N PHE A 422 -8.76 -13.56 18.23
CA PHE A 422 -9.12 -14.83 17.58
C PHE A 422 -8.45 -15.07 16.23
N VAL A 423 -8.03 -14.02 15.54
CA VAL A 423 -7.54 -14.10 14.16
C VAL A 423 -6.68 -12.87 13.86
N THR A 424 -5.59 -12.70 14.60
CA THR A 424 -4.81 -11.46 14.56
C THR A 424 -4.24 -11.26 13.16
N THR A 425 -4.56 -10.13 12.52
CA THR A 425 -3.87 -9.73 11.29
C THR A 425 -2.48 -9.22 11.66
N VAL A 426 -1.45 -9.87 11.12
CA VAL A 426 -0.06 -9.59 11.52
C VAL A 426 0.79 -8.97 10.41
N GLU A 427 0.40 -9.16 9.16
CA GLU A 427 1.15 -8.66 8.02
C GLU A 427 0.25 -8.52 6.80
N MET A 428 0.55 -7.53 5.96
CA MET A 428 -0.05 -7.39 4.66
C MET A 428 1.01 -6.97 3.64
N ASN A 429 0.98 -7.63 2.49
CA ASN A 429 1.82 -7.34 1.34
C ASN A 429 0.93 -7.01 0.14
N MET A 430 1.35 -6.03 -0.67
CA MET A 430 0.64 -5.60 -1.86
C MET A 430 1.62 -5.44 -3.02
N ARG A 431 1.28 -6.06 -4.16
CA ARG A 431 1.94 -5.83 -5.45
C ARG A 431 0.89 -5.34 -6.43
N MET A 432 1.25 -4.32 -7.20
CA MET A 432 0.35 -3.73 -8.19
C MET A 432 1.13 -3.43 -9.45
N TRP A 433 0.66 -3.94 -10.58
CA TRP A 433 1.21 -3.72 -11.90
C TRP A 433 0.25 -2.83 -12.68
N ILE A 434 0.77 -1.70 -13.15
CA ILE A 434 0.05 -0.83 -14.09
C ILE A 434 0.72 -1.07 -15.43
N GLU A 435 -0.03 -1.57 -16.40
CA GLU A 435 0.53 -2.05 -17.67
C GLU A 435 -0.07 -1.27 -18.84
N THR A 436 0.74 -1.08 -19.88
CA THR A 436 0.27 -0.63 -21.20
C THR A 436 0.00 -1.86 -22.06
N VAL A 437 -1.25 -2.03 -22.49
CA VAL A 437 -1.68 -3.13 -23.37
C VAL A 437 -2.08 -2.57 -24.72
N GLU A 438 -1.62 -3.20 -25.79
CA GLU A 438 -2.09 -2.94 -27.15
C GLU A 438 -3.24 -3.89 -27.50
N GLU A 439 -4.40 -3.32 -27.75
CA GLU A 439 -5.62 -4.05 -28.14
C GLU A 439 -6.30 -3.30 -29.29
N ASN A 440 -6.64 -4.01 -30.37
CA ASN A 440 -7.29 -3.43 -31.56
C ASN A 440 -6.56 -2.19 -32.14
N GLY A 441 -5.22 -2.15 -32.00
CA GLY A 441 -4.40 -1.02 -32.45
C GLY A 441 -4.46 0.23 -31.55
N LYS A 442 -5.10 0.13 -30.37
CA LYS A 442 -5.16 1.18 -29.35
C LYS A 442 -4.33 0.75 -28.14
N GLU A 443 -3.60 1.70 -27.55
CA GLU A 443 -3.01 1.50 -26.21
C GLU A 443 -4.05 1.80 -25.13
N ILE A 444 -4.25 0.85 -24.23
CA ILE A 444 -5.09 0.96 -23.03
C ILE A 444 -4.29 0.58 -21.79
N LEU A 445 -4.80 0.95 -20.61
CA LEU A 445 -4.18 0.54 -19.35
C LEU A 445 -4.80 -0.77 -18.83
N GLN A 446 -3.97 -1.62 -18.23
CA GLN A 446 -4.38 -2.72 -17.36
C GLN A 446 -3.93 -2.45 -15.93
N LEU A 447 -4.70 -2.92 -14.97
CA LEU A 447 -4.29 -3.00 -13.58
C LEU A 447 -4.31 -4.47 -13.15
N GLN A 448 -3.16 -5.04 -12.82
CA GLN A 448 -3.09 -6.30 -12.07
C GLN A 448 -2.68 -6.01 -10.63
N TYR A 449 -3.19 -6.77 -9.66
CA TYR A 449 -2.69 -6.70 -8.29
C TYR A 449 -2.73 -8.04 -7.57
N GLU A 450 -1.87 -8.15 -6.55
CA GLU A 450 -1.84 -9.22 -5.57
C GLU A 450 -1.80 -8.61 -4.17
N GLN A 451 -2.81 -8.93 -3.38
CA GLN A 451 -2.95 -8.57 -1.98
C GLN A 451 -2.87 -9.84 -1.14
N ILE A 452 -1.90 -9.90 -0.24
CA ILE A 452 -1.73 -11.02 0.69
C ILE A 452 -1.82 -10.49 2.11
N ILE A 453 -2.82 -10.94 2.85
CA ILE A 453 -3.04 -10.61 4.26
C ILE A 453 -2.77 -11.86 5.08
N PHE A 454 -1.88 -11.75 6.06
CA PHE A 454 -1.54 -12.84 6.97
C PHE A 454 -2.32 -12.74 8.27
N PHE A 455 -3.06 -13.79 8.58
CA PHE A 455 -3.78 -13.97 9.84
C PHE A 455 -3.15 -15.08 10.67
N GLU A 456 -3.03 -14.86 11.98
CA GLU A 456 -2.56 -15.88 12.92
C GLU A 456 -3.73 -16.48 13.68
N PHE A 457 -3.81 -17.81 13.66
CA PHE A 457 -4.71 -18.58 14.52
C PHE A 457 -4.14 -19.98 14.79
N ASP A 458 -4.77 -20.66 15.75
CA ASP A 458 -4.34 -21.96 16.25
C ASP A 458 -4.31 -23.04 15.17
N PHE A 459 -3.27 -23.88 15.23
CA PHE A 459 -2.99 -24.95 14.29
C PHE A 459 -2.46 -26.18 15.01
N GLY A 460 -2.73 -27.36 14.44
CA GLY A 460 -2.33 -28.64 15.03
C GLY A 460 -3.16 -29.02 16.25
N ASP A 461 -2.67 -30.04 16.95
CA ASP A 461 -3.24 -30.57 18.20
C ASP A 461 -2.43 -30.17 19.45
N ASP A 462 -1.33 -29.42 19.27
CA ASP A 462 -0.43 -28.93 20.32
C ASP A 462 -0.73 -27.50 20.78
N GLY A 463 -1.69 -26.82 20.15
CA GLY A 463 -2.02 -25.42 20.42
C GLY A 463 -1.02 -24.42 19.84
N GLY A 464 -0.20 -24.84 18.87
CA GLY A 464 0.64 -23.96 18.09
C GLY A 464 -0.16 -22.95 17.27
N THR A 465 0.52 -21.94 16.73
CA THR A 465 -0.08 -20.96 15.81
C THR A 465 0.57 -21.08 14.45
N THR A 466 -0.15 -20.69 13.42
CA THR A 466 0.38 -20.64 12.06
C THR A 466 -0.11 -19.35 11.40
N SER A 467 0.70 -18.82 10.49
CA SER A 467 0.40 -17.59 9.76
C SER A 467 -0.21 -17.95 8.40
N TRP A 468 -1.49 -17.66 8.22
CA TRP A 468 -2.27 -18.04 7.06
C TRP A 468 -2.46 -16.88 6.09
N PRO A 469 -2.06 -17.06 4.81
CA PRO A 469 -2.30 -16.06 3.79
C PRO A 469 -3.75 -16.11 3.30
N HIS A 470 -4.43 -14.98 3.36
CA HIS A 470 -5.60 -14.69 2.54
C HIS A 470 -5.14 -13.89 1.35
N ILE A 471 -5.42 -14.41 0.16
CA ILE A 471 -4.87 -13.86 -1.07
C ILE A 471 -6.02 -13.37 -1.95
N GLN A 472 -5.90 -12.15 -2.44
CA GLN A 472 -6.78 -11.57 -3.43
C GLN A 472 -5.93 -11.12 -4.61
N VAL A 473 -6.25 -11.63 -5.80
CA VAL A 473 -5.64 -11.17 -7.04
C VAL A 473 -6.73 -10.79 -8.03
N ASN A 474 -6.46 -9.81 -8.89
CA ASN A 474 -7.34 -9.50 -10.01
C ASN A 474 -6.59 -8.84 -11.16
N THR A 475 -7.16 -8.96 -12.36
CA THR A 475 -6.78 -8.24 -13.57
C THR A 475 -7.96 -7.35 -13.98
N LEU A 476 -7.77 -6.04 -14.04
CA LEU A 476 -8.84 -5.07 -14.22
C LEU A 476 -8.56 -4.17 -15.43
N ARG A 477 -9.65 -3.71 -16.07
CA ARG A 477 -9.66 -2.68 -17.11
C ARG A 477 -10.42 -1.47 -16.60
N LYS A 478 -10.13 -0.30 -17.16
CA LYS A 478 -11.01 0.85 -16.97
C LYS A 478 -12.39 0.54 -17.55
N ILE A 479 -13.44 0.99 -16.86
CA ILE A 479 -14.82 0.70 -17.24
C ILE A 479 -15.20 1.24 -18.64
N GLU A 480 -14.52 2.28 -19.11
CA GLU A 480 -14.65 2.82 -20.46
C GLU A 480 -13.98 1.97 -21.55
N ASP A 481 -13.04 1.09 -21.18
CA ASP A 481 -12.29 0.24 -22.11
C ASP A 481 -12.84 -1.20 -22.18
N VAL A 482 -13.90 -1.55 -21.42
CA VAL A 482 -14.59 -2.85 -21.54
C VAL A 482 -15.75 -2.79 -22.54
N SER A 483 -16.23 -3.95 -23.00
CA SER A 483 -17.38 -4.02 -23.92
C SER A 483 -18.65 -3.41 -23.32
N PRO A 484 -19.59 -2.86 -24.13
CA PRO A 484 -20.85 -2.31 -23.64
C PRO A 484 -21.66 -3.29 -22.78
N GLU A 485 -21.67 -4.58 -23.14
CA GLU A 485 -22.36 -5.63 -22.42
C GLU A 485 -21.75 -5.88 -21.04
N GLN A 486 -20.41 -5.88 -20.94
CA GLN A 486 -19.71 -6.00 -19.66
C GLN A 486 -19.91 -4.77 -18.79
N ARG A 487 -19.85 -3.57 -19.38
CA ARG A 487 -20.12 -2.32 -18.67
C ARG A 487 -21.51 -2.34 -18.04
N GLN A 488 -22.52 -2.73 -18.81
CA GLN A 488 -23.88 -2.87 -18.30
C GLN A 488 -23.95 -3.87 -17.14
N LEU A 489 -23.32 -5.05 -17.28
CA LEU A 489 -23.28 -6.05 -16.20
C LEU A 489 -22.62 -5.48 -14.93
N MET A 490 -21.50 -4.76 -15.06
CA MET A 490 -20.82 -4.15 -13.92
C MET A 490 -21.67 -3.09 -13.23
N GLU A 491 -22.38 -2.26 -13.99
CA GLU A 491 -23.30 -1.25 -13.44
C GLU A 491 -24.52 -1.89 -12.75
N GLU A 492 -25.03 -3.02 -13.27
CA GLU A 492 -26.09 -3.81 -12.65
C GLU A 492 -25.62 -4.49 -11.35
N GLN A 493 -24.41 -5.05 -11.36
CA GLN A 493 -23.85 -5.73 -10.19
C GLN A 493 -23.34 -4.76 -9.13
N PHE A 494 -22.88 -3.57 -9.49
CA PHE A 494 -22.34 -2.60 -8.56
C PHE A 494 -23.04 -1.23 -8.70
N PRO A 495 -24.35 -1.15 -8.41
CA PRO A 495 -25.12 0.06 -8.60
C PRO A 495 -24.53 1.21 -7.77
N SER A 496 -24.61 2.44 -8.32
CA SER A 496 -24.20 3.62 -7.58
C SER A 496 -25.09 3.84 -6.35
N SER A 497 -24.53 4.42 -5.30
CA SER A 497 -25.24 4.70 -4.04
C SER A 497 -26.48 5.60 -4.22
N HIS A 498 -26.57 6.33 -5.33
CA HIS A 498 -27.74 7.14 -5.69
C HIS A 498 -28.93 6.34 -6.26
N LYS A 499 -28.76 5.05 -6.56
CA LYS A 499 -29.79 4.15 -7.08
C LYS A 499 -30.36 3.16 -6.06
N ILE A 500 -29.95 3.25 -4.78
CA ILE A 500 -30.44 2.31 -3.76
C ILE A 500 -31.86 2.69 -3.36
N GLU A 501 -32.85 2.20 -4.12
CA GLU A 501 -34.18 1.93 -3.55
C GLU A 501 -34.03 0.77 -2.55
N SER A 502 -34.52 1.00 -1.34
CA SER A 502 -34.34 0.11 -0.20
C SER A 502 -34.98 -1.25 -0.44
N SER A 503 -34.16 -2.29 -0.63
CA SER A 503 -34.54 -3.64 -0.24
C SER A 503 -33.36 -4.28 0.47
N ALA A 504 -33.29 -4.09 1.79
CA ALA A 504 -32.40 -4.86 2.64
C ALA A 504 -32.75 -6.35 2.49
N SER A 505 -31.97 -7.08 1.68
CA SER A 505 -32.04 -8.52 1.61
C SER A 505 -31.39 -9.09 2.87
N GLY A 506 -32.19 -9.77 3.68
CA GLY A 506 -31.82 -10.27 5.00
C GLY A 506 -30.64 -11.25 5.01
N CYS A 507 -30.04 -11.36 6.20
CA CYS A 507 -29.00 -12.32 6.54
C CYS A 507 -29.24 -13.71 5.93
N PRO A 508 -28.28 -14.26 5.16
CA PRO A 508 -28.38 -15.61 4.63
C PRO A 508 -27.92 -16.62 5.70
N TYR A 509 -28.70 -16.83 6.76
CA TYR A 509 -28.49 -17.98 7.65
C TYR A 509 -29.82 -18.49 8.20
N HIS A 510 -30.54 -19.25 7.38
CA HIS A 510 -31.37 -20.37 7.82
C HIS A 510 -31.67 -21.26 6.61
N LYS A 511 -30.92 -22.36 6.48
CA LYS A 511 -31.43 -23.58 5.84
C LYS A 511 -31.07 -24.76 6.73
N GLY A 512 -32.12 -25.39 7.27
CA GLY A 512 -32.22 -26.80 7.66
C GLY A 512 -31.37 -27.26 8.82
#